data_AF-A0A6I1W5G5-F1
#
_entry.id   AF-A0A6I1W5G5-F1
#
_cell.length_a   1.000
_cell.length_b   1.000
_cell.length_c   1.000
_cell.angle_alpha   90.00
_cell.angle_beta   90.00
_cell.angle_gamma   90.00
#
_symmetry.space_group_name_H-M   'P 1'
#
loop_
_entity.id
_entity.type
_entity.pdbx_description
1 polymer ?
#
loop_
_entity_poly.entity_id
_entity_poly.type
_entity_poly.pdbx_seq_one_letter_code
_entity_poly.pdbx_strand_id
1 'polypeptide(L)'
;GIATLIARRKFAQTEREAGKAAMVLGLCFISEGAIPFAAKDPLRVIPASVVGGALTGALSMYFGCKLMAPHGGLFVLLIPNAINHALLYLLAIVAGSLVTAVVYALIKRPEPVDMALETAKA
;
A
#
# COMPACT_ATOMS: atom_id res chain seq x y z
N GLY A 1 3.25 -3.06 -2.18
CA GLY A 1 2.75 -2.77 -3.54
C GLY A 1 3.34 -1.51 -4.12
N ILE A 2 2.79 -0.33 -3.80
CA ILE A 2 3.18 0.93 -4.47
C ILE A 2 4.69 1.23 -4.34
N ALA A 3 5.30 0.99 -3.17
CA ALA A 3 6.74 1.19 -2.96
C ALA A 3 7.61 0.34 -3.91
N THR A 4 7.19 -0.88 -4.24
CA THR A 4 7.94 -1.79 -5.14
C THR A 4 7.84 -1.34 -6.60
N LEU A 5 6.80 -0.56 -6.95
CA LEU A 5 6.66 0.06 -8.27
C LEU A 5 7.52 1.33 -8.36
N ILE A 6 7.45 2.21 -7.35
CA ILE A 6 8.18 3.49 -7.30
C ILE A 6 9.69 3.27 -7.23
N ALA A 7 10.15 2.40 -6.32
CA ALA A 7 11.56 2.16 -6.09
C ALA A 7 11.98 0.78 -6.59
N ARG A 8 11.51 0.36 -7.77
CA ARG A 8 11.72 -0.97 -8.36
C ARG A 8 13.16 -1.47 -8.23
N ARG A 9 14.15 -0.61 -8.47
CA ARG A 9 15.60 -0.91 -8.37
C ARG A 9 16.09 -1.27 -6.95
N LYS A 10 15.33 -1.00 -5.89
CA LYS A 10 15.67 -1.35 -4.50
C LYS A 10 15.08 -2.68 -4.02
N PHE A 11 14.25 -3.33 -4.84
CA PHE A 11 13.53 -4.56 -4.49
C PHE A 11 13.95 -5.71 -5.39
N ALA A 12 14.12 -6.89 -4.79
CA ALA A 12 14.38 -8.14 -5.50
C ALA A 12 13.17 -8.54 -6.38
N GLN A 13 13.38 -9.39 -7.38
CA GLN A 13 12.31 -9.81 -8.29
C GLN A 13 11.16 -10.50 -7.57
N THR A 14 11.46 -11.33 -6.57
CA THR A 14 10.46 -11.99 -5.71
C THR A 14 9.63 -10.99 -4.90
N GLU A 15 10.25 -9.93 -4.37
CA GLU A 15 9.56 -8.86 -3.65
C GLU A 15 8.66 -8.02 -4.57
N ARG A 16 9.06 -7.83 -5.84
CA ARG A 16 8.26 -7.12 -6.83
C ARG A 16 6.98 -7.90 -7.16
N GLU A 17 7.07 -9.22 -7.34
CA GLU A 17 5.90 -10.06 -7.61
C GLU A 17 4.99 -10.16 -6.38
N ALA A 18 5.55 -10.38 -5.19
CA ALA A 18 4.80 -10.30 -3.94
C ALA A 18 4.15 -8.92 -3.75
N GLY A 19 4.80 -7.86 -4.25
CA GLY A 19 4.32 -6.49 -4.16
C GLY A 19 3.06 -6.25 -4.98
N LYS A 20 2.98 -6.88 -6.17
CA LYS A 20 1.77 -6.85 -7.01
C LYS A 20 0.61 -7.60 -6.34
N ALA A 21 0.86 -8.81 -5.82
CA ALA A 21 -0.15 -9.58 -5.10
C ALA A 21 -0.67 -8.80 -3.87
N ALA A 22 0.23 -8.24 -3.08
CA ALA A 22 -0.12 -7.42 -1.92
C ALA A 22 -0.91 -6.16 -2.28
N MET A 23 -0.69 -5.59 -3.47
CA MET A 23 -1.48 -4.45 -3.95
C MET A 23 -2.92 -4.85 -4.26
N VAL A 24 -3.14 -5.98 -4.94
CA VAL A 24 -4.49 -6.49 -5.22
C VAL A 24 -5.21 -6.84 -3.93
N LEU A 25 -4.55 -7.54 -3.01
CA LEU A 25 -5.09 -7.86 -1.69
C LEU A 25 -5.44 -6.58 -0.90
N GLY A 26 -4.58 -5.57 -0.91
CA GLY A 26 -4.85 -4.29 -0.26
C GLY A 26 -6.06 -3.55 -0.82
N LEU A 27 -6.31 -3.63 -2.13
CA LEU A 27 -7.53 -3.07 -2.75
C LEU A 27 -8.79 -3.79 -2.25
N CYS A 28 -8.69 -5.08 -1.93
CA CYS A 28 -9.73 -5.86 -1.28
C CYS A 28 -9.81 -5.63 0.24
N PHE A 29 -9.03 -4.71 0.82
CA PHE A 29 -8.87 -4.51 2.27
C PHE A 29 -8.31 -5.73 3.02
N ILE A 30 -7.56 -6.57 2.31
CA ILE A 30 -6.83 -7.71 2.88
C ILE A 30 -5.42 -7.23 3.21
N SER A 31 -5.10 -7.10 4.50
CA SER A 31 -3.85 -6.55 5.02
C SER A 31 -2.72 -7.59 5.11
N GLU A 32 -3.07 -8.86 5.01
CA GLU A 32 -2.22 -10.04 5.13
C GLU A 32 -1.11 -10.04 4.07
N GLY A 33 -1.37 -9.43 2.90
CA GLY A 33 -0.37 -9.24 1.85
C GLY A 33 0.84 -8.40 2.30
N ALA A 34 0.73 -7.61 3.38
CA ALA A 34 1.83 -6.83 3.94
C ALA A 34 2.69 -7.63 4.93
N ILE A 35 2.19 -8.72 5.51
CA ILE A 35 2.91 -9.58 6.47
C ILE A 35 4.26 -10.06 5.94
N PRO A 36 4.40 -10.61 4.72
CA PRO A 36 5.71 -11.05 4.23
C PRO A 36 6.73 -9.91 4.10
N PHE A 37 6.28 -8.68 3.84
CA PHE A 37 7.14 -7.49 3.83
C PHE A 37 7.56 -7.08 5.23
N ALA A 38 6.62 -7.06 6.18
CA ALA A 38 6.90 -6.76 7.57
C ALA A 38 7.79 -7.83 8.24
N ALA A 39 7.65 -9.11 7.87
CA ALA A 39 8.50 -10.18 8.37
C ALA A 39 9.96 -10.02 7.89
N LYS A 40 10.17 -9.53 6.67
CA LYS A 40 11.51 -9.30 6.11
C LYS A 40 12.14 -7.99 6.59
N ASP A 41 11.35 -6.92 6.76
CA ASP A 41 11.84 -5.58 7.13
C ASP A 41 10.90 -4.87 8.13
N PRO A 42 10.75 -5.40 9.37
CA PRO A 42 9.74 -4.94 10.32
C PRO A 42 9.96 -3.50 10.77
N LEU A 43 11.23 -3.14 11.02
CA LEU A 43 11.62 -1.83 11.53
C LEU A 43 11.30 -0.68 10.57
N ARG A 44 11.08 -0.95 9.28
CA ARG A 44 10.76 0.07 8.28
C ARG A 44 9.34 -0.04 7.77
N VAL A 45 8.83 -1.26 7.55
CA VAL A 45 7.47 -1.47 7.03
C VAL A 45 6.42 -1.07 8.05
N ILE A 46 6.61 -1.41 9.33
CA ILE A 46 5.61 -1.13 10.38
C ILE A 46 5.47 0.38 10.59
N PRO A 47 6.54 1.15 10.84
CA PRO A 47 6.40 2.60 11.02
C PRO A 47 5.85 3.31 9.78
N ALA A 48 6.28 2.91 8.58
CA ALA A 48 5.73 3.48 7.34
C ALA A 48 4.22 3.23 7.21
N SER A 49 3.76 2.03 7.55
CA SER A 49 2.34 1.66 7.51
C SER A 49 1.53 2.40 8.57
N VAL A 50 2.08 2.60 9.77
CA VAL A 50 1.45 3.39 10.83
C VAL A 50 1.25 4.84 10.39
N VAL A 51 2.28 5.47 9.82
CA VAL A 51 2.21 6.86 9.37
C VAL A 51 1.16 7.04 8.27
N GLY A 52 1.16 6.18 7.24
CA GLY A 52 0.16 6.28 6.19
C GLY A 52 -1.25 5.92 6.65
N GLY A 53 -1.40 4.92 7.54
CA GLY A 53 -2.69 4.57 8.15
C GLY A 53 -3.26 5.70 9.00
N ALA A 54 -2.42 6.34 9.82
CA ALA A 54 -2.80 7.49 10.63
C ALA A 54 -3.25 8.67 9.75
N LEU A 55 -2.55 8.94 8.64
CA LEU A 55 -2.94 9.98 7.69
C LEU A 55 -4.28 9.67 7.01
N THR A 56 -4.49 8.44 6.54
CA THR A 56 -5.77 8.02 5.95
C THR A 56 -6.91 8.20 6.96
N GLY A 57 -6.69 7.79 8.21
CA GLY A 57 -7.65 7.94 9.30
C GLY A 57 -7.97 9.41 9.61
N ALA A 58 -6.94 10.24 9.74
CA ALA A 58 -7.08 11.68 10.01
C ALA A 58 -7.85 12.39 8.89
N LEU A 59 -7.52 12.12 7.62
CA LEU A 59 -8.22 12.67 6.46
C LEU A 59 -9.68 12.18 6.39
N SER A 60 -9.91 10.89 6.67
CA SER A 60 -11.26 10.33 6.66
C SER A 60 -12.14 10.94 7.75
N MET A 61 -11.58 11.19 8.94
CA MET A 61 -12.29 11.88 10.04
C MET A 61 -12.51 13.36 9.72
N TYR A 62 -11.50 14.04 9.18
CA TYR A 62 -11.59 15.46 8.80
C TYR A 62 -12.68 15.71 7.74
N PHE A 63 -12.78 14.83 6.74
CA PHE A 63 -13.82 14.90 5.72
C PHE A 63 -15.18 14.35 6.17
N GLY A 64 -15.30 13.82 7.40
CA GLY A 64 -16.55 13.25 7.91
C GLY A 64 -17.02 12.00 7.16
N CYS A 65 -16.09 11.22 6.59
CA CYS A 65 -16.40 10.02 5.84
C CYS A 65 -17.05 8.96 6.75
N LYS A 66 -18.29 8.59 6.48
CA LYS A 66 -19.00 7.49 7.15
C LYS A 66 -19.21 6.33 6.19
N LEU A 67 -18.68 5.16 6.55
CA LEU A 67 -18.85 3.91 5.82
C LEU A 67 -19.84 3.02 6.59
N MET A 68 -20.94 2.64 5.95
CA MET A 68 -21.99 1.80 6.57
C MET A 68 -21.72 0.30 6.40
N ALA A 69 -20.80 -0.08 5.52
CA ALA A 69 -20.42 -1.47 5.30
C ALA A 69 -19.35 -1.94 6.31
N PRO A 70 -19.44 -3.18 6.81
CA PRO A 70 -18.50 -3.72 7.80
C PRO A 70 -17.08 -3.90 7.25
N HIS A 71 -16.95 -4.36 6.00
CA HIS A 71 -15.68 -4.54 5.29
C HIS A 71 -15.99 -5.00 3.85
N GLY A 72 -15.36 -4.41 2.84
CA GLY A 72 -15.54 -4.86 1.46
C GLY A 72 -14.56 -4.27 0.45
N GLY A 73 -13.41 -3.80 0.93
CA GLY A 73 -12.40 -3.20 0.05
C GLY A 73 -12.85 -1.89 -0.59
N LEU A 74 -12.13 -1.52 -1.65
CA LEU A 74 -12.48 -0.41 -2.52
C LEU A 74 -13.79 -0.63 -3.28
N PHE A 75 -14.27 -1.88 -3.36
CA PHE A 75 -15.51 -2.24 -4.04
C PHE A 75 -16.76 -1.67 -3.38
N VAL A 76 -16.71 -1.38 -2.07
CA VAL A 76 -17.83 -0.74 -1.37
C VAL A 76 -18.10 0.68 -1.91
N LEU A 77 -17.10 1.35 -2.50
CA LEU A 77 -17.27 2.68 -3.08
C LEU A 77 -18.14 2.67 -4.35
N LEU A 78 -18.36 1.51 -4.96
CA LEU A 78 -19.25 1.33 -6.12
C LEU A 78 -20.71 1.14 -5.70
N ILE A 79 -20.99 0.88 -4.42
CA ILE A 79 -22.34 0.69 -3.92
C ILE A 79 -22.95 2.06 -3.58
N PRO A 80 -24.05 2.46 -4.22
CA PRO A 80 -24.68 3.76 -3.96
C PRO A 80 -25.16 3.84 -2.50
N ASN A 81 -24.92 5.00 -1.86
CA ASN A 81 -25.23 5.30 -0.45
C ASN A 81 -24.45 4.47 0.61
N ALA A 82 -23.49 3.62 0.23
CA ALA A 82 -22.67 2.92 1.22
C ALA A 82 -21.68 3.84 1.95
N ILE A 83 -21.32 4.96 1.31
CA ILE A 83 -20.43 6.00 1.84
C ILE A 83 -20.92 7.39 1.45
N ASN A 84 -20.86 8.35 2.38
CA ASN A 84 -21.36 9.71 2.17
C ASN A 84 -20.45 10.57 1.28
N HIS A 85 -19.12 10.35 1.37
CA HIS A 85 -18.10 11.10 0.62
C HIS A 85 -17.11 10.15 -0.08
N ALA A 86 -17.61 9.35 -1.02
CA ALA A 86 -16.82 8.31 -1.72
C ALA A 86 -15.49 8.83 -2.30
N LEU A 87 -15.54 9.98 -2.98
CA LEU A 87 -14.36 10.57 -3.62
C LEU A 87 -13.32 11.08 -2.60
N LEU A 88 -13.76 11.70 -1.51
CA LEU A 88 -12.86 12.18 -0.46
C LEU A 88 -12.23 11.02 0.32
N TYR A 89 -12.98 9.95 0.52
CA TYR A 89 -12.47 8.72 1.13
C TYR A 89 -11.46 8.00 0.22
N LEU A 90 -11.72 7.93 -1.09
CA LEU A 90 -10.75 7.44 -2.06
C LEU A 90 -9.46 8.28 -2.04
N LEU A 91 -9.59 9.61 -1.99
CA LEU A 91 -8.46 10.52 -1.87
C LEU A 91 -7.66 10.28 -0.58
N ALA A 92 -8.34 10.07 0.56
CA ALA A 92 -7.69 9.75 1.83
C ALA A 92 -6.89 8.44 1.74
N ILE A 93 -7.46 7.38 1.16
CA ILE A 93 -6.78 6.08 0.97
C ILE A 93 -5.56 6.25 0.07
N VAL A 94 -5.70 6.96 -1.05
CA VAL A 94 -4.60 7.20 -2.00
C VAL A 94 -3.49 8.01 -1.32
N ALA A 95 -3.83 9.06 -0.60
CA ALA A 95 -2.87 9.90 0.11
C ALA A 95 -2.06 9.10 1.14
N GLY A 96 -2.72 8.35 2.02
CA GLY A 96 -2.01 7.52 3.00
C GLY A 96 -1.21 6.38 2.37
N SER A 97 -1.71 5.75 1.30
CA SER A 97 -0.99 4.70 0.57
C SER A 97 0.28 5.23 -0.10
N LEU A 98 0.21 6.44 -0.68
CA LEU A 98 1.37 7.13 -1.25
C LEU A 98 2.38 7.50 -0.16
N VAL A 99 1.93 8.01 0.97
CA VAL A 99 2.83 8.33 2.10
C VAL A 99 3.54 7.08 2.62
N THR A 100 2.82 5.98 2.86
CA THR A 100 3.45 4.70 3.21
C THR A 100 4.50 4.29 2.17
N ALA A 101 4.16 4.42 0.88
CA ALA A 101 5.05 4.03 -0.20
C ALA A 101 6.31 4.89 -0.27
N VAL A 102 6.17 6.21 -0.15
CA VAL A 102 7.29 7.17 -0.18
C VAL A 102 8.17 7.00 1.05
N VAL A 103 7.59 6.95 2.26
CA VAL A 103 8.33 6.74 3.50
C VAL A 103 9.12 5.44 3.43
N TYR A 104 8.49 4.33 3.02
CA TYR A 104 9.17 3.06 2.91
C TYR A 104 10.24 3.07 1.80
N ALA A 105 9.97 3.68 0.64
CA ALA A 105 10.92 3.78 -0.46
C ALA A 105 12.15 4.64 -0.12
N LEU A 106 11.99 5.69 0.68
CA LEU A 106 13.09 6.55 1.14
C LEU A 106 13.95 5.85 2.18
N ILE A 107 13.34 5.19 3.17
CA ILE A 107 14.06 4.54 4.27
C ILE A 107 14.71 3.22 3.80
N LYS A 108 14.11 2.51 2.83
CA LYS A 108 14.69 1.27 2.30
C LYS A 108 16.01 1.57 1.58
N ARG A 109 17.08 0.94 2.07
CA ARG A 109 18.39 0.92 1.39
C ARG A 109 18.32 -0.01 0.17
N PRO A 110 19.00 0.31 -0.94
CA PRO A 110 19.08 -0.61 -2.07
C PRO A 110 19.72 -1.92 -1.62
N GLU A 111 19.00 -3.04 -1.73
CA GLU A 111 19.63 -4.36 -1.71
C GLU A 111 20.45 -4.52 -3.01
N PRO A 112 21.61 -5.21 -2.98
CA PRO A 112 22.36 -5.51 -4.18
C PRO A 112 21.44 -6.29 -5.12
N VAL A 113 21.07 -5.64 -6.21
CA VAL A 113 20.29 -6.24 -7.27
C VAL A 113 21.23 -7.23 -7.93
N ASP A 114 21.00 -8.53 -7.78
CA ASP A 114 21.57 -9.50 -8.71
C ASP A 114 20.95 -9.21 -10.09
N MET A 115 21.59 -8.29 -10.81
CA MET A 115 21.27 -7.89 -12.19
C MET A 115 21.50 -9.04 -13.18
N ALA A 116 21.84 -10.24 -12.72
CA ALA A 116 22.13 -11.40 -13.55
C ALA A 116 20.89 -11.96 -14.29
N LEU A 117 19.66 -11.70 -13.82
CA LEU A 117 18.45 -12.29 -14.43
C LEU A 117 17.72 -11.37 -15.41
N GLU A 118 18.02 -10.07 -15.45
CA GLU A 118 17.33 -9.12 -16.34
C GLU A 118 17.90 -9.17 -17.77
N THR A 119 19.17 -9.55 -17.94
CA THR A 119 19.82 -9.78 -19.25
C THR A 119 19.46 -11.11 -19.92
N ALA A 120 18.83 -12.05 -19.21
CA ALA A 120 18.48 -13.36 -19.75
C ALA A 120 17.07 -13.42 -20.40
N LYS A 121 16.31 -12.33 -20.37
CA LYS A 121 14.93 -12.25 -20.90
C LYS A 121 14.71 -11.13 -21.92
N ALA A 122 15.78 -10.49 -22.39
CA ALA A 122 15.74 -9.48 -23.47
C ALA A 122 16.12 -10.11 -24.81
#